data_AF-A0A349YH75-F1
#
_entry.id   AF-A0A349YH75-F1
#
_cell.length_a   1.000
_cell.length_b   1.000
_cell.length_c   1.000
_cell.angle_alpha   90.00
_cell.angle_beta   90.00
_cell.angle_gamma   90.00
#
_symmetry.space_group_name_H-M   'P 1'
#
loop_
_entity.id
_entity.type
_entity.pdbx_description
1 polymer ?
#
loop_
_entity_poly.entity_id
_entity_poly.type
_entity_poly.pdbx_seq_one_letter_code
_entity_poly.pdbx_strand_id
1 'polypeptide(L)'
;MNEKEYLNDEELMQLIRDVEEHEMIQAPFYMKHEILQRVRKENVVRSAHSAKIQFLTFSFKVALATAAAVAVLLLAPAQFREMPSVASKEQIQSETFSKKLENRSNLISKGLLDFSNKVIGKEEYKYETEKEK
;
A
#
# COMPACT_ATOMS: atom_id res chain seq x y z
N MET A 1 -10.55 17.11 -29.21
CA MET A 1 -10.81 17.53 -27.82
C MET A 1 -12.31 17.59 -27.62
N ASN A 2 -12.90 16.64 -26.89
CA ASN A 2 -14.30 16.74 -26.47
C ASN A 2 -14.27 16.90 -24.96
N GLU A 3 -14.62 18.10 -24.53
CA GLU A 3 -14.80 18.44 -23.12
C GLU A 3 -15.86 17.51 -22.54
N LYS A 4 -15.55 16.83 -21.43
CA LYS A 4 -16.58 16.22 -20.60
C LYS A 4 -17.36 17.36 -19.96
N GLU A 5 -18.37 17.83 -20.67
CA GLU A 5 -19.38 18.74 -20.17
C GLU A 5 -20.02 18.07 -18.95
N TYR A 6 -19.70 18.60 -17.77
CA TYR A 6 -20.35 18.16 -16.53
C TYR A 6 -21.84 18.53 -16.65
N LEU A 7 -22.71 17.65 -16.13
CA LEU A 7 -24.14 17.92 -16.07
C LEU A 7 -24.38 19.28 -15.44
N ASN A 8 -25.22 20.09 -16.07
CA ASN A 8 -25.71 21.31 -15.43
C ASN A 8 -26.52 20.94 -14.18
N ASP A 9 -26.67 21.88 -13.24
CA ASP A 9 -27.38 21.68 -11.98
C ASP A 9 -28.80 21.12 -12.21
N GLU A 10 -29.49 21.55 -13.26
CA GLU A 10 -30.83 21.05 -13.61
C GLU A 10 -30.79 19.58 -14.04
N GLU A 11 -29.83 19.20 -14.89
CA GLU A 11 -29.69 17.83 -15.39
C GLU A 11 -29.22 16.87 -14.28
N LEU A 12 -28.37 17.36 -13.38
CA LEU A 12 -27.95 16.62 -12.19
C LEU A 12 -29.13 16.37 -11.26
N MET A 13 -29.96 17.38 -11.01
CA MET A 13 -31.15 17.27 -10.17
C MET A 13 -32.20 16.35 -10.80
N GLN A 14 -32.30 16.32 -12.13
CA GLN A 14 -33.16 15.40 -12.85
C GLN A 14 -32.66 13.95 -12.69
N LEU A 15 -31.35 13.71 -12.86
CA LEU A 15 -30.77 12.38 -12.66
C LEU A 15 -30.93 11.86 -11.23
N ILE A 16 -30.71 12.71 -10.22
CA ILE A 16 -30.91 12.33 -8.81
C ILE A 16 -32.37 11.92 -8.59
N ARG A 17 -33.32 12.72 -9.10
CA ARG A 17 -34.75 12.46 -8.96
C ARG A 17 -35.15 11.18 -9.65
N ASP A 18 -34.64 10.93 -10.85
CA ASP A 18 -34.86 9.67 -11.57
C ASP A 18 -34.31 8.49 -10.75
N VAL A 19 -33.08 8.56 -10.26
CA VAL A 19 -32.47 7.46 -9.47
C VAL A 19 -33.19 7.24 -8.14
N GLU A 20 -33.76 8.27 -7.53
CA GLU A 20 -34.52 8.19 -6.27
C GLU A 20 -35.97 7.72 -6.49
N GLU A 21 -36.60 8.08 -7.60
CA GLU A 21 -37.97 7.71 -7.96
C GLU A 21 -38.05 6.26 -8.43
N HIS A 22 -37.02 5.77 -9.11
CA HIS A 22 -36.94 4.36 -9.51
C HIS A 22 -36.55 3.48 -8.30
N GLU A 23 -37.27 2.37 -8.13
CA GLU A 23 -37.02 1.44 -7.04
C GLU A 23 -35.57 0.91 -7.12
N MET A 24 -34.77 1.20 -6.10
CA MET A 24 -33.42 0.64 -6.00
C MET A 24 -33.52 -0.90 -6.02
N ILE A 25 -32.84 -1.53 -6.97
CA ILE A 25 -32.76 -3.00 -7.04
C ILE A 25 -32.30 -3.56 -5.70
N GLN A 26 -33.15 -4.39 -5.09
CA GLN A 26 -32.84 -4.98 -3.81
C GLN A 26 -31.63 -5.92 -3.97
N ALA A 27 -30.66 -5.78 -3.07
CA ALA A 27 -29.48 -6.63 -3.11
C ALA A 27 -29.88 -8.13 -3.04
N PRO A 28 -29.28 -9.01 -3.86
CA PRO A 28 -29.60 -10.43 -3.83
C PRO A 28 -29.41 -11.03 -2.43
N PHE A 29 -30.34 -11.91 -2.03
CA PHE A 29 -30.41 -12.50 -0.67
C PHE A 29 -29.09 -13.12 -0.18
N TYR A 30 -28.32 -13.74 -1.08
CA TYR A 30 -27.07 -14.43 -0.74
C TYR A 30 -25.89 -13.50 -0.44
N MET A 31 -25.96 -12.23 -0.88
CA MET A 31 -24.81 -11.32 -0.89
C MET A 31 -24.31 -11.00 0.52
N LYS A 32 -25.23 -10.74 1.45
CA LYS A 32 -24.91 -10.52 2.88
C LYS A 32 -24.17 -11.72 3.47
N HIS A 33 -24.63 -12.92 3.17
CA HIS A 33 -24.05 -14.15 3.70
C HIS A 33 -22.64 -14.38 3.15
N GLU A 34 -22.44 -14.20 1.84
CA GLU A 34 -21.13 -14.35 1.22
C GLU A 34 -20.09 -13.35 1.75
N ILE A 35 -20.46 -12.07 1.88
CA ILE A 35 -19.55 -11.05 2.40
C ILE A 35 -19.10 -11.41 3.82
N LEU A 36 -20.05 -11.77 4.69
CA LEU A 36 -19.74 -12.16 6.06
C LEU A 36 -18.84 -13.41 6.14
N GLN A 37 -19.06 -14.40 5.27
CA GLN A 37 -18.20 -15.57 5.19
C GLN A 37 -16.78 -15.23 4.72
N ARG A 38 -16.64 -14.40 3.68
CA ARG A 38 -15.33 -13.98 3.15
C ARG A 38 -14.53 -13.21 4.21
N VAL A 39 -15.16 -12.23 4.86
CA VAL A 39 -14.55 -11.43 5.93
C VAL A 39 -14.13 -12.32 7.11
N ARG A 40 -14.96 -13.28 7.51
CA ARG A 40 -14.62 -14.22 8.60
C ARG A 40 -13.41 -15.08 8.24
N LYS A 41 -13.36 -15.64 7.03
CA LYS A 41 -12.23 -16.48 6.57
C LYS A 41 -10.93 -15.67 6.52
N GLU A 42 -10.96 -14.45 6.00
CA GLU A 42 -9.78 -13.58 5.89
C GLU A 42 -9.21 -13.19 7.26
N ASN A 43 -10.07 -12.86 8.23
CA ASN A 43 -9.64 -12.51 9.59
C ASN A 43 -9.03 -13.69 10.36
N VAL A 44 -9.59 -14.89 10.21
CA VAL A 44 -9.07 -16.09 10.89
C VAL A 44 -7.68 -16.46 10.36
N VAL A 45 -7.48 -16.41 9.04
CA VAL A 45 -6.19 -16.74 8.40
C VAL A 45 -5.12 -15.72 8.77
N ARG A 46 -5.44 -14.41 8.79
CA ARG A 46 -4.48 -13.37 9.16
C ARG A 46 -4.13 -13.36 10.65
N SER A 47 -5.10 -13.64 11.53
CA SER A 47 -4.90 -13.60 12.98
C SER A 47 -4.05 -14.76 13.51
N ALA A 48 -4.35 -15.99 13.08
CA ALA A 48 -3.75 -17.18 13.67
C ALA A 48 -2.24 -17.33 13.38
N HIS A 49 -1.82 -16.94 12.17
CA HIS A 49 -0.44 -17.12 11.73
C HIS A 49 0.46 -15.91 12.04
N SER A 50 -0.09 -14.69 12.03
CA SER A 50 0.74 -13.49 12.14
C SER A 50 1.17 -13.18 13.57
N ALA A 51 0.31 -13.38 14.57
CA ALA A 51 0.63 -13.00 15.95
C ALA A 51 1.79 -13.84 16.52
N LYS A 52 1.72 -15.17 16.39
CA LYS A 52 2.74 -16.08 16.93
C LYS A 52 4.10 -15.94 16.23
N ILE A 53 4.10 -15.70 14.91
CA ILE A 53 5.32 -15.52 14.13
C ILE A 53 5.99 -14.16 14.43
N GLN A 54 5.20 -13.11 14.66
CA GLN A 54 5.76 -11.81 15.05
C GLN A 54 6.54 -11.89 16.36
N PHE A 55 6.01 -12.58 17.37
CA PHE A 55 6.75 -12.79 18.63
C PHE A 55 8.00 -13.65 18.42
N LEU A 56 7.89 -14.75 17.67
CA LEU A 56 9.01 -15.65 17.45
C LEU A 56 10.16 -14.98 16.69
N THR A 57 9.85 -14.18 15.67
CA THR A 57 10.87 -13.44 14.90
C THR A 57 11.51 -12.32 15.73
N PHE A 58 10.75 -11.67 16.60
CA PHE A 58 11.29 -10.68 17.53
C PHE A 58 12.22 -11.32 18.57
N SER A 59 11.76 -12.38 19.24
CA SER A 59 12.56 -13.10 20.24
C SER A 59 13.83 -13.69 19.64
N PHE A 60 13.77 -14.23 18.42
CA PHE A 60 14.94 -14.74 17.72
C PHE A 60 15.98 -13.65 17.43
N LYS A 61 15.54 -12.45 17.01
CA LYS A 61 16.44 -11.30 16.80
C LYS A 61 17.14 -10.88 18.08
N VAL A 62 16.41 -10.83 19.19
CA VAL A 62 16.99 -10.48 20.50
C VAL A 62 17.98 -11.56 20.94
N ALA A 63 17.59 -12.84 20.86
CA ALA A 63 18.46 -13.97 21.21
C ALA A 63 19.75 -14.01 20.36
N LEU A 64 19.65 -13.71 19.07
CA LEU A 64 20.82 -13.66 18.18
C LEU A 64 21.76 -12.50 18.57
N ALA A 65 21.21 -11.32 18.84
CA ALA A 65 22.00 -10.16 19.22
C ALA A 65 22.68 -10.36 20.59
N THR A 66 21.97 -10.93 21.57
CA THR A 66 22.54 -11.23 22.89
C THR A 66 23.60 -12.32 22.81
N ALA A 67 23.35 -13.41 22.06
CA ALA A 67 24.34 -14.46 21.83
C ALA A 67 25.60 -13.91 21.16
N ALA A 68 25.45 -13.03 20.15
CA ALA A 68 26.58 -12.37 19.50
C ALA A 68 27.36 -11.47 20.47
N ALA A 69 26.68 -10.69 21.32
CA ALA A 69 27.34 -9.85 22.33
C ALA A 69 28.12 -10.69 23.35
N VAL A 70 27.54 -11.80 23.81
CA VAL A 70 28.20 -12.75 24.71
C VAL A 70 29.39 -13.40 24.03
N ALA A 71 29.25 -13.83 22.77
CA ALA A 71 30.35 -14.42 22.00
C ALA A 71 31.50 -13.42 21.81
N VAL A 72 31.20 -12.16 21.51
CA VAL A 72 32.22 -11.08 21.44
C VAL A 72 32.90 -10.90 22.79
N LEU A 73 32.15 -10.90 23.90
CA LEU A 73 32.75 -10.76 25.24
C LEU A 73 33.67 -11.92 25.60
N LEU A 74 33.33 -13.14 25.18
CA LEU A 74 34.09 -14.36 25.49
C LEU A 74 35.27 -14.60 24.55
N LEU A 75 35.14 -14.29 23.25
CA LEU A 75 36.17 -14.58 22.24
C LEU A 75 37.04 -13.37 21.88
N ALA A 76 36.65 -12.13 22.22
CA ALA A 76 37.47 -10.97 21.90
C ALA A 76 38.71 -10.91 22.82
N PRO A 77 39.92 -10.80 22.25
CA PRO A 77 41.12 -10.60 23.04
C PRO A 77 41.05 -9.24 23.74
N ALA A 78 41.53 -9.17 25.00
CA ALA A 78 41.37 -8.03 25.90
C ALA A 78 41.82 -6.66 25.35
N GLN A 79 42.62 -6.66 24.28
CA GLN A 79 43.09 -5.49 23.53
C GLN A 79 42.00 -4.69 22.79
N PHE A 80 40.77 -5.21 22.66
CA PHE A 80 39.63 -4.48 22.06
C PHE A 80 38.64 -3.90 23.09
N ARG A 81 38.95 -3.97 24.39
CA ARG A 81 38.05 -3.47 25.45
C ARG A 81 37.99 -1.93 25.54
N GLU A 82 38.91 -1.22 24.89
CA GLU A 82 38.83 0.23 24.72
C GLU A 82 38.25 0.58 23.36
N MET A 83 36.93 0.50 23.22
CA MET A 83 36.25 1.19 22.13
C MET A 83 34.91 1.74 22.60
N PRO A 84 34.62 3.04 22.35
CA PRO A 84 33.34 3.61 22.73
C PRO A 84 32.23 2.99 21.87
N SER A 85 31.36 2.24 22.54
CA SER A 85 29.90 2.28 22.45
C SER A 85 29.29 2.60 21.07
N VAL A 86 28.73 1.57 20.42
CA VAL A 86 27.46 1.58 19.64
C VAL A 86 26.99 2.91 19.02
N ALA A 87 27.81 3.55 18.19
CA ALA A 87 27.44 4.74 17.43
C ALA A 87 27.64 4.52 15.92
N SER A 88 26.91 3.58 15.32
CA SER A 88 26.94 3.40 13.85
C SER A 88 25.67 2.82 13.23
N LYS A 89 24.69 2.38 14.02
CA LYS A 89 23.43 1.88 13.44
C LYS A 89 22.52 3.02 12.95
N GLU A 90 22.46 4.16 13.63
CA GLU A 90 21.60 5.28 13.21
C GLU A 90 22.12 6.03 11.98
N GLN A 91 23.43 6.26 11.87
CA GLN A 91 24.02 6.97 10.72
C GLN A 91 24.02 6.13 9.43
N ILE A 92 24.26 4.82 9.52
CA ILE A 92 24.19 3.93 8.34
C ILE A 92 22.74 3.71 7.89
N GLN A 93 21.79 3.67 8.83
CA GLN A 93 20.38 3.47 8.52
C GLN A 93 19.71 4.72 7.93
N SER A 94 20.07 5.92 8.39
CA SER A 94 19.54 7.18 7.83
C SER A 94 19.99 7.40 6.39
N GLU A 95 21.26 7.15 6.06
CA GLU A 95 21.73 7.24 4.67
C GLU A 95 21.06 6.21 3.76
N THR A 96 20.90 4.97 4.24
CA THR A 96 20.22 3.91 3.49
C THR A 96 18.73 4.22 3.30
N PHE A 97 18.09 4.82 4.31
CA PHE A 97 16.69 5.23 4.27
C PHE A 97 16.47 6.40 3.32
N SER A 98 17.30 7.44 3.37
CA SER A 98 17.22 8.61 2.48
C SER A 98 17.40 8.21 1.01
N LYS A 99 18.41 7.38 0.70
CA LYS A 99 18.62 6.84 -0.66
C LYS A 99 17.42 5.99 -1.13
N LYS A 100 16.81 5.22 -0.23
CA LYS A 100 15.62 4.41 -0.53
C LYS A 100 14.36 5.27 -0.73
N LEU A 101 14.23 6.37 0.02
CA LEU A 101 13.13 7.31 -0.09
C LEU A 101 13.21 8.09 -1.39
N GLU A 102 14.41 8.53 -1.79
CA GLU A 102 14.67 9.20 -3.06
C GLU A 102 14.31 8.31 -4.26
N ASN A 103 14.78 7.04 -4.25
CA ASN A 103 14.44 6.08 -5.29
C ASN A 103 12.93 5.81 -5.40
N ARG A 104 12.21 5.78 -4.26
CA ARG A 104 10.75 5.61 -4.27
C ARG A 104 10.02 6.88 -4.71
N SER A 105 10.48 8.06 -4.32
CA SER A 105 9.93 9.34 -4.75
C SER A 105 10.00 9.48 -6.27
N ASN A 106 11.17 9.17 -6.85
CA ASN A 106 11.38 9.23 -8.30
C ASN A 106 10.55 8.19 -9.07
N LEU A 107 10.24 7.05 -8.45
CA LEU A 107 9.34 6.05 -9.04
C LEU A 107 7.87 6.53 -9.03
N ILE A 108 7.44 7.12 -7.91
CA ILE A 108 6.08 7.62 -7.74
C ILE A 108 5.81 8.82 -8.65
N SER A 109 6.77 9.73 -8.78
CA SER A 109 6.65 10.89 -9.69
C SER A 109 6.52 10.44 -11.15
N LYS A 110 7.30 9.45 -11.59
CA LYS A 110 7.15 8.84 -12.92
C LYS A 110 5.80 8.17 -13.09
N GLY A 111 5.34 7.40 -12.10
CA GLY A 111 4.01 6.77 -12.14
C GLY A 111 2.86 7.78 -12.23
N LEU A 112 2.97 8.91 -11.53
CA LEU A 112 2.00 10.01 -11.59
C LEU A 112 2.05 10.74 -12.94
N LEU A 113 3.23 10.99 -13.49
CA LEU A 113 3.38 11.59 -14.81
C LEU A 113 2.88 10.67 -15.92
N ASP A 114 3.18 9.37 -15.85
CA ASP A 114 2.68 8.37 -16.79
C ASP A 114 1.17 8.22 -16.67
N PHE A 115 0.62 8.26 -15.45
CA PHE A 115 -0.83 8.26 -15.25
C PHE A 115 -1.46 9.54 -15.78
N SER A 116 -0.88 10.71 -15.52
CA SER A 116 -1.33 12.00 -16.04
C SER A 116 -1.33 11.98 -17.58
N ASN A 117 -0.21 11.62 -18.19
CA ASN A 117 -0.08 11.51 -19.65
C ASN A 117 -1.01 10.45 -20.25
N LYS A 118 -1.27 9.34 -19.55
CA LYS A 118 -2.19 8.28 -19.99
C LYS A 118 -3.66 8.64 -19.81
N VAL A 119 -4.01 9.41 -18.78
CA VAL A 119 -5.37 9.90 -18.54
C VAL A 119 -5.69 11.04 -19.51
N ILE A 120 -4.75 11.96 -19.71
CA ILE A 120 -4.86 13.04 -20.71
C ILE A 120 -4.85 12.46 -22.13
N GLY A 121 -3.98 11.50 -22.43
CA GLY A 121 -3.87 10.89 -23.77
C GLY A 121 -4.97 9.88 -24.11
N LYS A 122 -5.72 9.35 -23.14
CA LYS A 122 -6.88 8.48 -23.40
C LYS A 122 -8.14 9.24 -23.82
N GLU A 123 -8.16 10.56 -23.71
CA GLU A 123 -9.29 11.38 -24.16
C GLU A 123 -9.26 11.68 -25.67
N GLU A 124 -8.15 11.40 -26.37
CA GLU A 124 -8.03 11.72 -27.80
C GLU A 124 -8.38 10.58 -28.78
N TYR A 125 -8.57 9.32 -28.34
CA TYR A 125 -8.77 8.18 -29.25
C TYR A 125 -10.16 7.53 -29.21
N LYS A 126 -11.17 8.21 -28.67
CA LYS A 126 -12.56 7.70 -28.70
C LYS A 126 -13.51 8.61 -29.52
N TYR A 127 -13.02 9.20 -30.62
CA TYR A 127 -13.84 9.98 -31.54
C TYR A 127 -13.64 9.67 -33.03
N GLU A 128 -12.81 8.70 -33.39
CA GLU A 128 -12.55 8.35 -34.79
C GLU A 128 -13.26 7.06 -35.28
N THR A 129 -13.79 6.20 -34.40
CA THR A 129 -14.34 4.88 -34.80
C THR A 129 -15.87 4.75 -34.80
N GLU A 130 -16.64 5.85 -34.72
CA GLU A 130 -18.10 5.80 -34.86
C GLU A 130 -18.68 6.67 -35.99
N LYS A 131 -17.82 7.27 -36.84
CA LYS A 131 -18.29 7.95 -38.07
C LYS A 131 -18.33 7.06 -39.31
N GLU A 132 -18.01 5.77 -39.21
CA GLU A 132 -18.03 4.84 -40.34
C GLU A 132 -18.76 3.54 -39.98
N LYS A 133 -20.07 3.64 -39.71
CA LYS A 133 -21.03 2.56 -39.96
C LYS A 133 -22.47 3.05 -40.03
#